data_AF-A0A1R1SHD8-F1
#
_entry.id   AF-A0A1R1SHD8-F1
#
_cell.length_a   1.000
_cell.length_b   1.000
_cell.length_c   1.000
_cell.angle_alpha   90.00
_cell.angle_beta   90.00
_cell.angle_gamma   90.00
#
_symmetry.space_group_name_H-M   'P 1'
#
loop_
_entity.id
_entity.type
_entity.pdbx_description
1 polymer ?
#
loop_
_entity_poly.entity_id
_entity_poly.type
_entity_poly.pdbx_seq_one_letter_code
_entity_poly.pdbx_strand_id
1 'polypeptide(L)' 'MTGQGEELRFADPREAADLAAFLARLIHYDRAAAVRIQAGGGVLAVFGRPPSFEVLAIRTARLAADTVLDTTVSAGQFAD' A
#
# COMPACT_ATOMS: atom_id res chain seq x y z
N MET A 1 -19.05 5.13 -5.32
CA MET A 1 -18.80 3.77 -5.83
C MET A 1 -18.20 3.88 -7.22
N THR A 2 -16.90 4.15 -7.31
CA THR A 2 -16.01 3.92 -8.48
C THR A 2 -14.59 4.31 -8.04
N GLY A 3 -13.95 3.45 -7.25
CA GLY A 3 -12.49 3.38 -7.25
C GLY A 3 -12.12 2.33 -8.28
N GLN A 4 -12.38 2.60 -9.55
CA GLN A 4 -11.84 1.76 -10.62
C GLN A 4 -10.33 1.94 -10.53
N GLY A 5 -9.62 0.86 -10.19
CA GLY A 5 -8.21 0.90 -9.83
C GLY A 5 -7.41 1.71 -10.84
N GLU A 6 -7.00 2.91 -10.45
CA GLU A 6 -5.94 3.60 -11.15
C GLU A 6 -4.72 2.68 -11.10
N GLU A 7 -4.31 2.19 -12.27
CA GLU A 7 -3.18 1.31 -12.43
C GLU A 7 -1.91 2.05 -11.97
N LEU A 8 -1.50 1.78 -10.73
CA LEU A 8 -0.28 2.33 -10.16
C LEU A 8 0.92 1.79 -10.92
N ARG A 9 1.58 2.65 -11.70
CA ARG A 9 2.79 2.29 -12.43
C ARG A 9 4.02 2.64 -11.60
N PHE A 10 4.74 1.62 -11.17
CA PHE A 10 6.01 1.78 -10.44
C PHE A 10 7.15 2.15 -11.39
N ALA A 11 8.08 2.96 -10.91
CA ALA A 11 9.27 3.35 -11.67
C ALA A 11 10.27 2.19 -11.84
N ASP A 12 10.22 1.19 -10.95
CA ASP A 12 11.04 -0.02 -11.00
C ASP A 12 10.21 -1.24 -10.57
N PRO A 13 10.28 -2.38 -11.28
CA PRO A 13 9.53 -3.59 -10.92
C PRO A 13 9.90 -4.18 -9.56
N ARG A 14 11.09 -3.90 -9.02
CA ARG A 14 11.50 -4.34 -7.68
C ARG A 14 10.74 -3.63 -6.58
N GLU A 15 10.35 -2.37 -6.81
CA GLU A 15 9.55 -1.60 -5.86
C GLU A 15 8.15 -2.22 -5.71
N ALA A 16 7.57 -2.66 -6.83
CA ALA A 16 6.31 -3.38 -6.84
C ALA A 16 6.43 -4.72 -6.07
N ALA A 17 7.53 -5.45 -6.27
CA ALA A 17 7.77 -6.71 -5.58
C ALA A 17 7.97 -6.53 -4.06
N ASP A 18 8.72 -5.51 -3.62
CA ASP A 18 8.91 -5.22 -2.19
C ASP A 18 7.58 -4.81 -1.54
N LEU A 19 6.80 -3.97 -2.22
CA LEU A 19 5.48 -3.58 -1.72
C LEU A 19 4.53 -4.79 -1.61
N ALA A 20 4.52 -5.67 -2.61
CA ALA A 20 3.72 -6.89 -2.57
C ALA A 20 4.13 -7.80 -1.41
N ALA A 21 5.44 -7.97 -1.17
CA ALA A 21 5.95 -8.74 -0.04
C ALA A 21 5.57 -8.11 1.32
N PHE A 22 5.62 -6.79 1.41
CA PHE A 22 5.18 -6.05 2.59
C PHE A 22 3.69 -6.25 2.90
N LEU A 23 2.83 -6.07 1.88
CA LEU A 23 1.39 -6.27 2.01
C LEU A 23 1.05 -7.72 2.37
N ALA A 24 1.70 -8.69 1.73
CA ALA A 24 1.54 -10.11 2.07
C ALA A 24 1.87 -10.38 3.54
N ARG A 25 2.93 -9.76 4.07
CA ARG A 25 3.30 -9.88 5.48
C ARG A 25 2.28 -9.21 6.42
N LEU A 26 1.71 -8.07 6.03
CA LEU A 26 0.68 -7.40 6.80
C LEU A 26 -0.62 -8.23 6.84
N ILE A 27 -1.04 -8.76 5.70
CA ILE A 27 -2.18 -9.68 5.55
C ILE A 27 -1.99 -10.95 6.39
N HIS A 28 -0.77 -11.49 6.40
CA HIS A 28 -0.42 -12.65 7.20
C HIS A 28 -0.56 -12.39 8.70
N TYR A 29 -0.21 -11.19 9.16
CA TYR A 29 -0.35 -10.81 10.57
C TYR A 29 -1.78 -10.47 10.96
N ASP A 30 -2.44 -9.62 10.19
CA ASP A 30 -3.82 -9.21 10.44
C ASP A 30 -4.49 -8.70 9.15
N ARG A 31 -5.45 -9.47 8.65
CA ARG A 31 -6.27 -9.08 7.49
C ARG A 31 -7.17 -7.87 7.77
N ALA A 32 -7.54 -7.63 9.02
CA ALA A 32 -8.36 -6.49 9.41
C ALA A 32 -7.54 -5.21 9.64
N ALA A 33 -6.21 -5.29 9.57
CA ALA A 33 -5.34 -4.13 9.80
C ALA A 33 -5.66 -3.01 8.80
N ALA A 34 -5.79 -1.79 9.32
CA ALA A 34 -5.99 -0.61 8.50
C ALA A 34 -4.71 -0.28 7.73
N VAL A 35 -4.84 -0.13 6.42
CA VAL A 35 -3.78 0.24 5.48
C VAL A 35 -4.16 1.55 4.82
N ARG A 36 -3.42 2.61 5.12
CA ARG A 36 -3.54 3.87 4.39
C ARG A 36 -2.55 3.89 3.24
N ILE A 37 -3.04 4.20 2.05
CA ILE A 37 -2.26 4.39 0.84
C ILE A 37 -2.33 5.86 0.46
N GLN A 38 -1.18 6.48 0.29
CA GLN A 38 -1.06 7.86 -0.16
C GLN A 38 -0.12 7.92 -1.36
N ALA A 39 -0.51 8.62 -2.43
CA ALA A 39 0.35 8.89 -3.57
C ALA A 39 0.37 10.39 -3.86
N GLY A 40 1.54 10.89 -4.24
CA GLY A 40 1.73 12.27 -4.70
C GLY A 40 3.21 12.60 -4.90
N GLY A 41 3.49 13.55 -5.79
CA GLY A 41 4.87 13.95 -6.11
C GLY A 41 5.70 12.81 -6.71
N GLY A 42 5.05 11.88 -7.42
CA GLY A 42 5.68 10.68 -7.99
C GLY A 42 6.10 9.60 -6.98
N VAL A 43 5.58 9.64 -5.75
CA VAL A 43 5.88 8.64 -4.71
C VAL A 43 4.58 8.07 -4.13
N LEU A 44 4.57 6.76 -3.92
CA LEU A 44 3.56 6.03 -3.16
C LEU A 44 4.08 5.76 -1.75
N ALA A 45 3.26 6.02 -0.74
CA ALA A 45 3.51 5.69 0.66
C ALA A 45 2.36 4.81 1.18
N VAL A 46 2.71 3.69 1.81
CA VAL A 46 1.78 2.75 2.40
C VAL A 46 2.08 2.62 3.88
N PHE A 47 1.05 2.83 4.68
CA PHE A 47 1.09 2.84 6.13
C PHE A 47 0.20 1.71 6.66
N GLY A 48 0.82 0.70 7.26
CA GLY A 48 0.12 -0.39 7.93
C GLY A 48 0.20 -0.25 9.44
N ARG A 49 -0.92 -0.41 10.14
CA ARG A 49 -0.96 -0.47 11.61
C ARG A 49 -1.35 -1.88 12.07
N PRO A 50 -0.39 -2.80 12.28
CA PRO A 50 -0.69 -4.07 12.92
C PRO A 50 -1.17 -3.83 14.37
N PRO A 51 -2.30 -4.42 14.80
CA PRO A 51 -2.90 -4.16 16.10
C PRO A 51 -2.01 -4.61 17.28
N SER A 52 -1.12 -5.57 17.05
CA SER A 52 -0.33 -6.20 18.09
C SER A 52 0.95 -5.44 18.47
N PHE A 53 1.38 -4.44 17.68
CA PHE A 53 2.73 -3.88 17.82
C PHE A 53 2.81 -2.41 18.19
N GLU A 54 1.72 -1.63 18.16
CA GLU A 54 1.78 -0.15 18.28
C GLU A 54 2.77 0.55 17.31
N VAL A 55 3.39 -0.20 16.38
CA VAL A 55 4.35 0.28 15.40
C VAL A 55 3.64 0.55 14.08
N LEU A 56 3.89 1.73 13.51
CA LEU A 56 3.49 2.06 12.15
C LEU A 56 4.52 1.47 11.18
N ALA A 57 4.09 0.50 10.38
CA ALA A 57 4.92 -0.07 9.34
C ALA A 57 4.75 0.77 8.06
N ILE A 58 5.83 1.38 7.59
CA ILE A 58 5.82 2.29 6.43
C ILE A 58 6.63 1.68 5.29
N ARG A 59 6.06 1.71 4.09
CA ARG A 59 6.77 1.45 2.83
C ARG A 59 6.52 2.53 1.82
N THR A 60 7.55 2.89 1.08
CA THR A 60 7.48 3.89 0.02
C THR A 60 8.01 3.30 -1.27
N ALA A 61 7.37 3.63 -2.38
CA ALA A 61 7.76 3.17 -3.71
C ALA A 61 7.69 4.34 -4.69
N ARG A 62 8.64 4.41 -5.63
CA ARG A 62 8.61 5.42 -6.70
C ARG A 62 7.61 5.06 -7.78
N LEU A 63 6.83 6.04 -8.22
CA LEU A 63 5.90 5.91 -9.34
C LEU A 63 6.52 6.45 -10.63
N ALA A 64 6.17 5.83 -11.75
CA ALA A 64 6.60 6.22 -13.09
C ALA A 64 5.86 7.48 -13.60
N ALA A 65 4.69 7.76 -13.04
CA ALA A 65 3.90 8.96 -13.30
C ALA A 65 3.40 9.54 -11.97
N ASP A 66 3.19 10.85 -11.94
CA ASP A 66 2.54 11.47 -10.79
C ASP A 66 1.07 11.04 -10.72
N THR A 67 0.64 10.64 -9.54
CA THR A 67 -0.73 10.23 -9.25
C THR A 67 -1.05 10.66 -7.84
N VAL A 68 -2.26 11.21 -7.65
CA VAL A 68 -2.74 11.64 -6.34
C VAL A 68 -3.76 10.64 -5.85
N LEU A 69 -3.44 9.98 -4.73
CA LEU A 69 -4.31 9.00 -4.09
C LEU A 69 -4.24 9.20 -2.57
N ASP A 70 -5.37 9.11 -1.89
CA ASP A 70 -5.42 9.00 -0.43
C ASP A 70 -6.60 8.11 -0.08
N THR A 71 -6.33 6.88 0.31
CA THR A 71 -7.38 5.92 0.66
C THR A 71 -6.94 5.06 1.85
N THR A 72 -7.92 4.60 2.61
CA THR A 72 -7.69 3.63 3.69
C THR A 72 -8.54 2.41 3.43
N VAL A 73 -7.90 1.25 3.37
CA VAL A 73 -8.51 -0.05 3.13
C VAL A 73 -8.07 -1.03 4.22
N SER A 74 -8.77 -2.15 4.37
CA SER A 74 -8.24 -3.23 5.20
C SER A 74 -7.18 -4.02 4.41
N ALA A 75 -6.18 -4.56 5.11
CA ALA A 75 -5.12 -5.35 4.49
C ALA A 75 -5.69 -6.52 3.65
N GLY A 76 -6.78 -7.13 4.12
CA GLY A 76 -7.46 -8.22 3.42
C GLY A 76 -7.94 -7.88 2.01
N GLN A 77 -8.20 -6.61 1.69
CA GLN A 77 -8.62 -6.20 0.34
C GLN A 77 -7.52 -6.35 -0.73
N PHE A 78 -6.26 -6.55 -0.34
CA PHE A 78 -5.17 -6.80 -1.29
C PHE A 78 -4.99 -8.28 -1.65
N ALA A 79 -5.74 -9.18 -1.03
CA ALA A 79 -5.64 -10.62 -1.25
C ALA A 79 -6.87 -11.22 -1.95
N ASP A 80 -7.83 -10.39 -2.35
CA ASP A 80 -9.08 -10.75 -3.03
C ASP A 80 -9.02 -10.42 -4.52
#